data_AF-A0A924GZS3-F1
#
_entry.id   AF-A0A924GZS3-F1
#
_cell.length_a   1.000
_cell.length_b   1.000
_cell.length_c   1.000
_cell.angle_alpha   90.00
_cell.angle_beta   90.00
_cell.angle_gamma   90.00
#
_symmetry.space_group_name_H-M   'P 1'
#
loop_
_entity.id
_entity.type
_entity.pdbx_description
1 polymer ?
#
loop_
_entity_poly.entity_id
_entity_poly.type
_entity_poly.pdbx_seq_one_letter_code
_entity_poly.pdbx_strand_id
1 'polypeptide(L)'
;MTKQTMPTAAHRRLEVFIGDWHTEGTSFGEEQDAADPRASGVPWTSDESYEWLPGNFFVLQRWDAMVGEHEFKGAEIIGYD
;
A
#
# COMPACT_ATOMS: atom_id res chain seq x y z
N MET A 1 -35.99 -2.57 5.30
CA MET A 1 -34.80 -1.86 5.81
C MET A 1 -33.73 -2.90 6.05
N THR A 2 -32.66 -2.89 5.27
CA THR A 2 -31.49 -3.77 5.45
C THR A 2 -30.70 -3.30 6.67
N LYS A 3 -30.37 -4.22 7.59
CA LYS A 3 -29.55 -3.92 8.77
C LYS A 3 -28.13 -3.60 8.30
N GLN A 4 -27.75 -2.32 8.34
CA GLN A 4 -26.37 -1.93 8.02
C GLN A 4 -25.46 -2.42 9.15
N THR A 5 -24.50 -3.27 8.80
CA THR A 5 -23.45 -3.72 9.71
C THR A 5 -22.57 -2.53 10.07
N MET A 6 -22.26 -2.37 11.36
CA MET A 6 -21.31 -1.35 11.83
C MET A 6 -19.90 -1.96 11.91
N PRO A 7 -18.85 -1.19 11.61
CA PRO A 7 -17.48 -1.64 11.77
C PRO A 7 -17.21 -1.98 13.23
N THR A 8 -16.50 -3.08 13.45
CA THR A 8 -16.10 -3.54 14.79
C THR A 8 -14.79 -2.87 15.22
N ALA A 9 -14.43 -3.00 16.51
CA ALA A 9 -13.14 -2.55 17.02
C ALA A 9 -11.93 -3.20 16.30
N ALA A 10 -12.14 -4.35 15.64
CA ALA A 10 -11.09 -5.01 14.88
C ALA A 10 -10.68 -4.21 13.64
N HIS A 11 -11.65 -3.63 12.93
CA HIS A 11 -11.40 -2.77 11.76
C HIS A 11 -10.56 -1.54 12.13
N ARG A 12 -10.75 -0.97 13.33
CA ARG A 12 -9.98 0.18 13.83
C ARG A 12 -8.49 -0.07 13.98
N ARG A 13 -8.02 -1.32 13.90
CA ARG A 13 -6.58 -1.63 13.86
C ARG A 13 -5.89 -1.05 12.62
N LEU A 14 -6.64 -0.82 11.54
CA LEU A 14 -6.11 -0.19 10.32
C LEU A 14 -5.92 1.33 10.46
N GLU A 15 -6.41 1.96 11.54
CA GLU A 15 -6.29 3.42 11.74
C GLU A 15 -4.84 3.89 11.75
N VAL A 16 -3.89 3.01 12.12
CA VAL A 16 -2.45 3.32 12.13
C VAL A 16 -1.89 3.71 10.75
N PHE A 17 -2.54 3.29 9.67
CA PHE A 17 -2.10 3.59 8.31
C PHE A 17 -2.62 4.94 7.80
N ILE A 18 -3.68 5.48 8.39
CA ILE A 18 -4.39 6.66 7.86
C ILE A 18 -3.48 7.90 7.87
N GLY A 19 -3.41 8.57 6.73
CA GLY A 19 -2.57 9.74 6.52
C GLY A 19 -1.75 9.66 5.24
N ASP A 20 -0.85 10.61 5.10
CA ASP A 20 0.09 10.70 3.98
C ASP A 20 1.48 10.21 4.43
N TRP A 21 2.13 9.45 3.58
CA TRP A 21 3.41 8.81 3.85
C TRP A 21 4.36 9.01 2.69
N HIS A 22 5.64 9.23 3.02
CA HIS A 22 6.74 9.12 2.08
C HIS A 22 7.54 7.86 2.43
N THR A 23 7.82 7.02 1.44
CA THR A 23 8.49 5.74 1.61
C THR A 23 9.69 5.63 0.69
N GLU A 24 10.75 4.99 1.18
CA GLU A 24 12.00 4.77 0.45
C GLU A 24 12.49 3.34 0.65
N GLY A 25 13.17 2.78 -0.34
CA GLY A 25 13.68 1.41 -0.30
C GLY A 25 14.50 1.01 -1.52
N THR A 26 14.58 -0.31 -1.73
CA THR A 26 15.27 -0.92 -2.87
C THR A 26 14.39 -2.00 -3.46
N SER A 27 14.10 -1.89 -4.77
CA SER A 27 13.42 -2.93 -5.54
C SER A 27 14.45 -3.86 -6.16
N PHE A 28 14.15 -5.14 -6.22
CA PHE A 28 14.99 -6.16 -6.86
C PHE A 28 14.29 -6.82 -8.05
N GLY A 29 13.17 -6.24 -8.54
CA GLY A 29 12.25 -6.90 -9.46
C GLY A 29 12.64 -6.89 -10.94
N GLU A 30 13.59 -6.07 -11.38
CA GLU A 30 13.84 -5.85 -12.81
C GLU A 30 14.62 -7.00 -13.46
N GLU A 31 15.67 -7.52 -12.80
CA GLU A 31 16.47 -8.63 -13.32
C GLU A 31 16.65 -9.71 -12.26
N GLN A 32 15.78 -10.72 -12.29
CA GLN A 32 15.82 -11.83 -11.34
C GLN A 32 16.93 -12.83 -11.72
N ASP A 33 17.89 -13.03 -10.82
CA ASP A 33 18.88 -14.10 -10.90
C ASP A 33 18.51 -15.21 -9.89
N ALA A 34 18.47 -16.46 -10.33
CA ALA A 34 18.13 -17.61 -9.49
C ALA A 34 19.21 -17.94 -8.44
N ALA A 35 20.47 -17.63 -8.72
CA ALA A 35 21.59 -17.79 -7.80
C ALA A 35 21.69 -16.63 -6.80
N ASP A 36 21.29 -15.43 -7.20
CA ASP A 36 21.17 -14.26 -6.30
C ASP A 36 19.93 -13.40 -6.62
N PRO A 37 18.80 -13.63 -5.93
CA PRO A 37 17.56 -12.86 -6.12
C PRO A 37 17.67 -11.36 -5.80
N ARG A 38 18.81 -10.90 -5.24
CA ARG A 38 19.06 -9.49 -4.91
C ARG A 38 20.15 -8.84 -5.77
N ALA A 39 20.61 -9.49 -6.83
CA ALA A 39 21.68 -8.98 -7.68
C ALA A 39 21.35 -7.64 -8.37
N SER A 40 20.07 -7.31 -8.57
CA SER A 40 19.59 -6.19 -9.39
C SER A 40 18.84 -5.12 -8.58
N GLY A 41 19.42 -4.73 -7.45
CA GLY A 41 18.85 -3.69 -6.59
C GLY A 41 18.82 -2.31 -7.27
N VAL A 42 17.63 -1.71 -7.36
CA VAL A 42 17.43 -0.32 -7.82
C VAL A 42 16.68 0.49 -6.76
N PRO A 43 16.94 1.80 -6.63
CA PRO A 43 16.21 2.66 -5.69
C PRO A 43 14.70 2.60 -5.93
N TRP A 44 13.95 2.65 -4.83
CA TRP A 44 12.49 2.73 -4.86
C TRP A 44 12.03 3.84 -3.92
N THR A 45 11.12 4.71 -4.37
CA THR A 45 10.51 5.75 -3.55
C THR A 45 9.02 5.85 -3.85
N SER A 46 8.19 6.20 -2.87
CA SER A 46 6.77 6.44 -3.12
C SER A 46 6.17 7.50 -2.20
N ASP A 47 5.26 8.31 -2.76
CA ASP A 47 4.33 9.13 -2.00
C ASP A 47 2.96 8.44 -1.97
N GLU A 48 2.45 8.23 -0.76
CA GLU A 48 1.30 7.37 -0.51
C GLU A 48 0.26 8.09 0.35
N SER A 49 -1.02 7.83 0.08
CA SER A 49 -2.14 8.35 0.86
C SER A 49 -3.08 7.22 1.24
N TYR A 50 -3.50 7.21 2.51
CA TYR A 50 -4.38 6.20 3.09
C TYR A 50 -5.61 6.86 3.69
N GLU A 51 -6.79 6.48 3.22
CA GLU A 51 -8.07 7.05 3.67
C GLU A 51 -9.13 5.97 3.90
N TRP A 52 -10.05 6.23 4.83
CA TRP A 52 -11.19 5.35 5.04
C TRP A 52 -12.18 5.44 3.87
N LEU A 53 -12.56 4.30 3.31
CA LEU A 53 -13.73 4.22 2.44
C LEU A 53 -15.03 4.38 3.25
N PRO A 54 -16.13 4.81 2.61
CA PRO A 54 -17.42 4.97 3.28
C PRO A 54 -17.83 3.71 4.06
N GLY A 55 -18.18 3.90 5.33
CA GLY A 55 -18.56 2.82 6.24
C GLY A 55 -17.42 2.33 7.15
N ASN A 56 -16.17 2.78 6.96
CA ASN A 56 -15.00 2.47 7.80
C ASN A 56 -14.71 0.96 7.97
N PHE A 57 -14.98 0.18 6.93
CA PHE A 57 -14.61 -1.24 6.87
C PHE A 57 -13.28 -1.45 6.13
N PHE A 58 -12.96 -0.58 5.18
CA PHE A 58 -11.82 -0.72 4.30
C PHE A 58 -11.02 0.58 4.24
N VAL A 59 -9.71 0.45 4.11
CA VAL A 59 -8.79 1.57 3.82
C VAL A 59 -8.44 1.54 2.34
N LEU A 60 -8.55 2.68 1.67
CA LEU A 60 -8.01 2.89 0.33
C LEU A 60 -6.59 3.45 0.47
N GLN A 61 -5.62 2.74 -0.07
CA GLN A 61 -4.28 3.26 -0.33
C GLN A 61 -4.19 3.69 -1.78
N ARG A 62 -3.58 4.84 -2.05
CA ARG A 62 -3.16 5.28 -3.38
C ARG A 62 -1.71 5.71 -3.33
N TRP A 63 -0.94 5.34 -4.34
CA TRP A 63 0.48 5.67 -4.39
C TRP A 63 0.93 6.15 -5.76
N ASP A 64 1.97 6.97 -5.73
CA ASP A 64 2.80 7.38 -6.85
C ASP A 64 4.24 6.98 -6.53
N ALA A 65 4.84 6.08 -7.32
CA ALA A 65 6.14 5.49 -7.01
C ALA A 65 7.12 5.63 -8.18
N MET A 66 8.40 5.64 -7.84
CA MET A 66 9.52 5.53 -8.76
C MET A 66 10.32 4.27 -8.42
N VAL A 67 10.61 3.45 -9.43
CA VAL A 67 11.49 2.28 -9.34
C VAL A 67 12.62 2.50 -10.34
N GLY A 68 13.83 2.79 -9.86
CA GLY A 68 14.89 3.29 -10.74
C GLY A 68 14.43 4.56 -11.47
N GLU A 69 14.32 4.48 -12.81
CA GLU A 69 13.82 5.59 -13.65
C GLU A 69 12.35 5.41 -14.09
N HIS A 70 11.67 4.37 -13.60
CA HIS A 70 10.32 4.01 -14.01
C HIS A 70 9.27 4.49 -13.01
N GLU A 71 8.29 5.26 -13.50
CA GLU A 71 7.11 5.66 -12.73
C GLU A 71 6.09 4.51 -12.66
N PHE A 72 5.51 4.32 -11.48
CA PHE A 72 4.47 3.32 -11.23
C PHE A 72 3.44 3.86 -10.24
N LYS A 73 2.17 3.89 -10.63
CA LYS A 73 1.04 4.31 -9.77
C LYS A 73 0.09 3.17 -9.53
N GLY A 74 -0.58 3.19 -8.39
CA GLY A 74 -1.60 2.20 -8.11
C GLY A 74 -2.50 2.55 -6.95
N ALA A 75 -3.41 1.61 -6.68
CA ALA A 75 -4.34 1.68 -5.58
C ALA A 75 -4.57 0.28 -5.00
N GLU A 76 -4.75 0.21 -3.69
CA GLU A 76 -5.04 -1.01 -2.94
C GLU A 76 -6.21 -0.76 -1.98
N ILE A 77 -7.06 -1.78 -1.79
CA ILE A 77 -8.13 -1.77 -0.80
C ILE A 77 -7.80 -2.80 0.27
N ILE A 78 -7.61 -2.31 1.50
CA ILE A 78 -7.18 -3.12 2.64
C ILE A 78 -8.38 -3.38 3.54
N GLY A 79 -8.61 -4.65 3.88
CA GLY A 79 -9.62 -5.10 4.83
C GLY A 79 -9.01 -5.76 6.06
N TYR A 80 -9.84 -6.04 7.06
CA TYR A 80 -9.48 -6.77 8.27
C TYR A 80 -10.50 -7.89 8.51
N ASP A 81 -10.06 -9.14 8.71
CA ASP A 81 -10.90 -10.31 8.96
C ASP A 81 -10.71 -10.98 10.34
#